data_AF-A0A2L2SQU0-F1
#
_entry.id   AF-A0A2L2SQU0-F1
#
_cell.length_a   1.000
_cell.length_b   1.000
_cell.length_c   1.000
_cell.angle_alpha   90.00
_cell.angle_beta   90.00
_cell.angle_gamma   90.00
#
_symmetry.space_group_name_H-M   'P 1'
#
loop_
_entity.id
_entity.type
_entity.pdbx_description
1 polymer ?
#
loop_
_entity_poly.entity_id
_entity_poly.type
_entity_poly.pdbx_seq_one_letter_code
_entity_poly.pdbx_strand_id
1 'polypeptide(L)'
;MSHFLTNHRKSIPTLRYQILAERPHITTPGFWNHRNVRRSASQNIGIMSTRRPQFSQQVLIDTTPLPSDIPAVKEVGASSAPLLSASFFIGARCRDYSDDYMQCKNDNPGRGEFECLKEGRRVTRCASSVIKDINTHCLAEFRKHWECLEDRNHQLWQCRPAEWKLNKCVYDNLKLEKKIPDQPTNSTPVHLRPKQIFADVRIGPGDGKPFVPGQEDAQQ
;
A
#
# COMPACT_ATOMS: atom_id res chain seq x y z
N MET A 1 -27.30 64.21 47.16
CA MET A 1 -27.73 63.25 46.13
C MET A 1 -27.50 61.86 46.69
N SER A 2 -28.45 61.27 47.42
CA SER A 2 -29.54 60.41 46.88
C SER A 2 -28.94 59.17 46.18
N HIS A 3 -29.15 57.90 46.55
CA HIS A 3 -30.14 57.19 47.38
C HIS A 3 -29.60 55.76 47.74
N PHE A 4 -29.96 55.26 48.94
CA PHE A 4 -30.47 53.91 49.32
C PHE A 4 -29.59 52.63 49.10
N LEU A 5 -29.19 51.83 50.12
CA LEU A 5 -29.96 50.88 51.00
C LEU A 5 -30.86 49.93 50.17
N THR A 6 -30.93 48.59 50.27
CA THR A 6 -30.63 47.59 51.31
C THR A 6 -30.91 46.18 50.73
N ASN A 7 -30.17 45.17 51.21
CA ASN A 7 -30.52 43.78 51.56
C ASN A 7 -31.93 43.20 51.19
N HIS A 8 -32.00 41.96 50.65
CA HIS A 8 -32.78 40.82 51.23
C HIS A 8 -32.78 39.50 50.40
N ARG A 9 -32.20 38.44 50.99
CA ARG A 9 -32.64 37.03 51.18
C ARG A 9 -33.90 36.49 50.41
N LYS A 10 -33.81 35.31 49.75
CA LYS A 10 -34.52 34.03 50.05
C LYS A 10 -34.63 33.00 48.86
N SER A 11 -34.49 31.71 49.21
CA SER A 11 -35.28 30.52 48.77
C SER A 11 -35.17 29.86 47.35
N ILE A 12 -34.48 28.69 47.28
CA ILE A 12 -34.91 27.29 46.90
C ILE A 12 -36.23 27.16 46.06
N PRO A 13 -36.38 26.31 44.99
CA PRO A 13 -36.22 24.83 45.04
C PRO A 13 -35.82 24.00 43.78
N THR A 14 -35.31 22.79 44.08
CA THR A 14 -35.55 21.46 43.45
C THR A 14 -35.39 21.20 41.94
N LEU A 15 -34.58 20.19 41.59
CA LEU A 15 -35.05 19.01 40.86
C LEU A 15 -34.08 17.82 41.00
N ARG A 16 -34.69 16.69 41.39
CA ARG A 16 -34.14 15.39 41.77
C ARG A 16 -34.33 14.48 40.54
N TYR A 17 -33.32 13.73 40.11
CA TYR A 17 -33.55 12.55 39.27
C TYR A 17 -32.83 11.34 39.89
N GLN A 18 -33.67 10.36 40.23
CA GLN A 18 -33.36 9.14 40.94
C GLN A 18 -33.07 8.02 39.94
N ILE A 19 -31.99 7.30 40.18
CA ILE A 19 -31.60 6.07 39.51
C ILE A 19 -32.37 4.92 40.18
N LEU A 20 -33.10 4.13 39.42
CA LEU A 20 -33.65 2.85 39.87
C LEU A 20 -33.21 1.72 38.94
N ALA A 21 -32.76 0.65 39.60
CA ALA A 21 -32.28 -0.60 39.04
C ALA A 21 -33.43 -1.59 38.85
N GLU A 22 -33.34 -2.47 37.86
CA GLU A 22 -34.05 -3.75 37.83
C GLU A 22 -33.31 -4.76 36.93
N ARG A 23 -33.01 -5.94 37.49
CA ARG A 23 -32.57 -7.16 36.77
C ARG A 23 -33.81 -7.94 36.31
N PRO A 24 -33.67 -8.84 35.33
CA PRO A 24 -34.07 -10.23 35.61
C PRO A 24 -33.15 -11.33 35.05
N HIS A 25 -33.35 -12.53 35.59
CA HIS A 25 -32.56 -13.76 35.47
C HIS A 25 -32.83 -14.60 34.19
N ILE A 26 -31.75 -15.16 33.64
CA ILE A 26 -31.48 -16.53 33.15
C ILE A 26 -32.67 -17.44 32.73
N THR A 27 -32.67 -17.89 31.46
CA THR A 27 -32.92 -19.30 31.02
C THR A 27 -32.13 -19.62 29.71
N THR A 28 -31.77 -20.88 29.51
CA THR A 28 -30.71 -21.43 28.63
C THR A 28 -31.18 -21.86 27.20
N PRO A 29 -30.48 -22.72 26.42
CA PRO A 29 -29.68 -22.38 25.24
C PRO A 29 -30.22 -22.93 23.89
N GLY A 30 -30.04 -22.20 22.78
CA GLY A 30 -30.54 -22.59 21.45
C GLY A 30 -29.45 -22.67 20.38
N PHE A 31 -28.96 -23.90 20.16
CA PHE A 31 -28.44 -24.52 18.94
C PHE A 31 -27.99 -23.66 17.73
N TRP A 32 -26.75 -23.93 17.32
CA TRP A 32 -26.14 -23.61 16.03
C TRP A 32 -27.01 -23.99 14.84
N ASN A 33 -27.17 -23.08 13.87
CA ASN A 33 -27.60 -23.44 12.52
C ASN A 33 -26.90 -22.54 11.48
N HIS A 34 -25.72 -22.97 11.01
CA HIS A 34 -25.11 -22.43 9.80
C HIS A 34 -25.91 -22.91 8.58
N ARG A 35 -26.97 -22.19 8.25
CA ARG A 35 -27.77 -22.45 7.06
C ARG A 35 -27.18 -21.68 5.87
N ASN A 36 -26.40 -22.40 5.06
CA ASN A 36 -26.14 -22.21 3.63
C ASN A 36 -26.20 -20.76 3.07
N VAL A 37 -25.06 -20.07 3.08
CA VAL A 37 -24.82 -18.99 2.11
C VAL A 37 -24.62 -19.65 0.74
N ARG A 38 -25.68 -19.65 -0.09
CA ARG A 38 -25.54 -19.94 -1.53
C ARG A 38 -24.56 -18.93 -2.10
N ARG A 39 -23.37 -19.40 -2.48
CA ARG A 39 -22.48 -18.65 -3.36
C ARG A 39 -23.25 -18.39 -4.65
N SER A 40 -23.57 -17.12 -4.88
CA SER A 40 -23.98 -16.65 -6.20
C SER A 40 -22.91 -17.08 -7.19
N ALA A 41 -23.31 -17.88 -8.17
CA ALA A 41 -22.46 -18.26 -9.29
C ALA A 41 -22.15 -17.00 -10.09
N SER A 42 -21.06 -16.33 -9.73
CA SER A 42 -20.44 -15.34 -10.61
C SER A 42 -20.00 -16.09 -11.86
N GLN A 43 -20.55 -15.65 -13.00
CA GLN A 43 -20.33 -16.24 -14.30
C GLN A 43 -18.82 -16.27 -14.59
N ASN A 44 -18.30 -17.47 -14.82
CA ASN A 44 -16.96 -17.70 -15.34
C ASN A 44 -16.84 -17.07 -16.74
N ILE A 45 -16.45 -15.80 -16.80
CA ILE A 45 -15.78 -15.26 -17.98
C ILE A 45 -14.36 -15.81 -17.90
N GLY A 46 -14.16 -16.98 -18.52
CA GLY A 46 -12.89 -17.68 -18.53
C GLY A 46 -11.84 -16.90 -19.30
N ILE A 47 -10.96 -16.20 -18.58
CA ILE A 47 -9.70 -15.69 -19.13
C ILE A 47 -8.84 -16.91 -19.48
N MET A 48 -8.65 -17.21 -20.76
CA MET A 48 -7.85 -18.36 -21.26
C MET A 48 -6.40 -18.36 -20.76
N SER A 49 -5.89 -17.24 -20.26
CA SER A 49 -4.48 -17.04 -19.92
C SER A 49 -4.04 -17.53 -18.52
N THR A 50 -4.92 -18.06 -17.67
CA THR A 50 -4.60 -18.35 -16.25
C THR A 50 -4.37 -19.82 -15.91
N ARG A 51 -4.23 -20.70 -16.91
CA ARG A 51 -4.01 -22.14 -16.66
C ARG A 51 -2.54 -22.43 -16.36
N ARG A 52 -2.25 -23.11 -15.24
CA ARG A 52 -0.91 -23.64 -14.95
C ARG A 52 -0.56 -24.71 -15.99
N PRO A 53 0.60 -24.63 -16.65
CA PRO A 53 0.99 -25.62 -17.67
C PRO A 53 1.11 -27.00 -17.02
N GLN A 54 0.44 -28.00 -17.60
CA GLN A 54 0.57 -29.41 -17.22
C GLN A 54 1.59 -30.06 -18.17
N PHE A 55 2.79 -30.28 -17.64
CA PHE A 55 3.92 -31.08 -18.13
C PHE A 55 3.91 -31.56 -19.60
N SER A 56 4.21 -30.65 -20.54
CA SER A 56 5.08 -30.88 -21.71
C SER A 56 5.45 -29.51 -22.31
N GLN A 57 6.45 -28.85 -21.73
CA GLN A 57 6.88 -27.53 -22.20
C GLN A 57 8.07 -27.66 -23.16
N GLN A 58 7.79 -27.71 -24.46
CA GLN A 58 8.76 -27.22 -25.43
C GLN A 58 8.73 -25.69 -25.33
N VAL A 59 9.84 -25.04 -24.98
CA VAL A 59 9.93 -23.58 -24.99
C VAL A 59 9.96 -23.13 -26.46
N LEU A 60 8.81 -22.72 -26.98
CA LEU A 60 8.69 -22.15 -28.31
C LEU A 60 8.96 -20.64 -28.22
N ILE A 61 10.05 -20.18 -28.84
CA ILE A 61 10.40 -18.77 -28.93
C ILE A 61 10.02 -18.29 -30.33
N ASP A 62 9.13 -17.31 -30.39
CA ASP A 62 8.83 -16.60 -31.63
C ASP A 62 9.86 -15.48 -31.85
N THR A 63 10.56 -15.52 -32.97
CA THR A 63 11.57 -14.53 -33.34
C THR A 63 11.02 -13.40 -34.23
N THR A 64 9.71 -13.36 -34.46
CA THR A 64 9.09 -12.30 -35.28
C THR A 64 9.28 -10.92 -34.64
N PRO A 65 9.80 -9.93 -35.38
CA PRO A 65 9.95 -8.58 -34.87
C PRO A 65 8.60 -7.88 -34.79
N LEU A 66 8.52 -6.85 -33.94
CA LEU A 66 7.33 -6.01 -33.82
C LEU A 66 7.05 -5.26 -35.14
N PRO A 67 5.78 -5.09 -35.56
CA PRO A 67 5.43 -4.32 -36.76
C PRO A 67 5.95 -2.88 -36.73
N SER A 68 6.32 -2.34 -37.89
CA SER A 68 6.93 -1.00 -38.04
C SER A 68 6.05 0.14 -37.54
N ASP A 69 4.74 -0.04 -37.53
CA ASP A 69 3.76 0.97 -37.09
C ASP A 69 3.82 1.21 -35.57
N ILE A 70 4.40 0.28 -34.82
CA ILE A 70 4.52 0.37 -33.36
C ILE A 70 5.94 0.78 -32.99
N PRO A 71 6.16 2.04 -32.58
CA PRO A 71 7.46 2.48 -32.09
C PRO A 71 7.98 1.62 -30.94
N ALA A 72 9.24 1.18 -31.07
CA ALA A 72 9.96 0.43 -30.06
C ALA A 72 10.10 1.22 -28.75
N VAL A 73 10.09 0.50 -27.63
CA VAL A 73 10.30 1.07 -26.29
C VAL A 73 11.38 0.27 -25.57
N LYS A 74 12.17 1.00 -24.77
CA LYS A 74 13.13 0.37 -23.88
C LYS A 74 12.38 -0.28 -22.73
N GLU A 75 12.52 -1.59 -22.59
CA GLU A 75 11.97 -2.35 -21.49
C GLU A 75 12.61 -1.98 -20.15
N VAL A 76 11.89 -2.24 -19.05
CA VAL A 76 12.30 -1.85 -17.69
C VAL A 76 13.62 -2.52 -17.27
N GLY A 77 13.82 -3.78 -17.66
CA GLY A 77 15.09 -4.51 -17.43
C GLY A 77 15.44 -4.78 -15.95
N ALA A 78 14.46 -4.73 -15.04
CA ALA A 78 14.64 -5.02 -13.62
C ALA A 78 14.10 -6.40 -13.24
N SER A 79 14.78 -7.10 -12.33
CA SER A 79 14.29 -8.35 -11.74
C SER A 79 13.20 -8.10 -10.68
N SER A 80 12.62 -9.18 -10.16
CA SER A 80 11.50 -9.15 -9.20
C SER A 80 11.81 -8.35 -7.93
N ALA A 81 12.93 -8.60 -7.25
CA ALA A 81 13.29 -7.88 -6.02
C ALA A 81 13.50 -6.36 -6.17
N PRO A 82 14.31 -5.86 -7.11
CA PRO A 82 14.46 -4.41 -7.30
C PRO A 82 13.16 -3.76 -7.76
N LEU A 83 12.34 -4.44 -8.59
CA LEU A 83 11.04 -3.92 -8.98
C LEU A 83 10.07 -3.85 -7.79
N LEU A 84 10.08 -4.85 -6.90
CA LEU A 84 9.30 -4.84 -5.67
C LEU A 84 9.76 -3.74 -4.70
N SER A 85 11.07 -3.56 -4.54
CA SER A 85 11.68 -2.49 -3.75
C SER A 85 11.25 -1.10 -4.24
N ALA A 86 11.22 -0.88 -5.55
CA ALA A 86 10.84 0.39 -6.16
C ALA A 86 9.32 0.58 -6.35
N SER A 87 8.49 -0.44 -6.11
CA SER A 87 7.06 -0.47 -6.46
C SER A 87 6.27 0.74 -5.94
N PHE A 88 6.51 1.14 -4.69
CA PHE A 88 5.82 2.28 -4.09
C PHE A 88 6.24 3.63 -4.70
N PHE A 89 7.51 3.77 -5.09
CA PHE A 89 8.00 5.00 -5.73
C PHE A 89 7.53 5.10 -7.18
N ILE A 90 7.48 3.96 -7.89
CA ILE A 90 6.86 3.87 -9.22
C ILE A 90 5.38 4.25 -9.10
N GLY A 91 4.66 3.70 -8.12
CA GLY A 91 3.26 4.05 -7.87
C GLY A 91 3.06 5.53 -7.54
N ALA A 92 3.95 6.15 -6.76
CA ALA A 92 3.83 7.56 -6.40
C ALA A 92 4.01 8.51 -7.60
N ARG A 93 4.93 8.21 -8.52
CA ARG A 93 5.22 9.06 -9.69
C ARG A 93 4.39 8.72 -10.92
N CYS A 94 4.11 7.43 -11.12
CA CYS A 94 3.50 6.90 -12.35
C CYS A 94 2.01 6.55 -12.17
N ARG A 95 1.36 7.05 -11.11
CA ARG A 95 -0.04 6.78 -10.80
C ARG A 95 -0.94 7.10 -12.00
N ASP A 96 -0.91 8.35 -12.46
CA ASP A 96 -1.80 8.84 -13.52
C ASP A 96 -1.66 8.01 -14.80
N TYR A 97 -0.44 7.66 -15.19
CA TYR A 97 -0.20 6.83 -16.38
C TYR A 97 -0.70 5.39 -16.22
N SER A 98 -0.57 4.83 -15.01
CA SER A 98 -1.00 3.46 -14.72
C SER A 98 -2.52 3.38 -14.64
N ASP A 99 -3.15 4.39 -14.05
CA ASP A 99 -4.60 4.52 -13.96
C ASP A 99 -5.21 4.72 -15.37
N ASP A 100 -4.62 5.57 -16.21
CA ASP A 100 -5.01 5.74 -17.63
C ASP A 100 -4.91 4.44 -18.43
N TYR A 101 -3.85 3.66 -18.21
CA TYR A 101 -3.68 2.36 -18.89
C TYR A 101 -4.76 1.35 -18.49
N MET A 102 -5.08 1.28 -17.20
CA MET A 102 -6.14 0.38 -16.70
C MET A 102 -7.53 0.87 -17.14
N GLN A 103 -7.75 2.19 -17.18
CA GLN A 103 -8.99 2.77 -17.69
C GLN A 103 -9.18 2.45 -19.17
N CYS A 104 -8.15 2.62 -20.00
CA CYS A 104 -8.19 2.27 -21.42
C CYS A 104 -8.55 0.79 -21.64
N LYS A 105 -8.00 -0.13 -20.83
CA LYS A 105 -8.33 -1.55 -20.89
C LYS A 105 -9.77 -1.84 -20.50
N ASN A 106 -10.30 -1.14 -19.50
CA ASN A 106 -11.68 -1.28 -19.06
C ASN A 106 -12.67 -0.74 -20.10
N ASP A 107 -12.32 0.35 -20.78
CA ASP A 107 -13.15 0.97 -21.82
C ASP A 107 -13.16 0.16 -23.13
N ASN A 108 -12.13 -0.67 -23.37
CA ASN A 108 -11.96 -1.48 -24.59
C ASN A 108 -11.91 -2.99 -24.28
N PRO A 109 -13.01 -3.61 -23.82
CA PRO A 109 -13.03 -5.03 -23.49
C PRO A 109 -12.69 -5.90 -24.70
N GLY A 110 -11.67 -6.75 -24.58
CA GLY A 110 -11.22 -7.66 -25.64
C GLY A 110 -10.34 -7.04 -26.72
N ARG A 111 -10.12 -5.71 -26.70
CA ARG A 111 -9.20 -5.00 -27.60
C ARG A 111 -8.12 -4.19 -26.88
N GLY A 112 -8.11 -4.18 -25.55
CA GLY A 112 -7.18 -3.40 -24.74
C GLY A 112 -5.70 -3.70 -25.01
N GLU A 113 -5.34 -4.89 -25.48
CA GLU A 113 -3.96 -5.24 -25.83
C GLU A 113 -3.42 -4.46 -27.03
N PHE A 114 -4.27 -4.13 -28.01
CA PHE A 114 -3.87 -3.42 -29.22
C PHE A 114 -4.10 -1.91 -29.12
N GLU A 115 -5.25 -1.51 -28.60
CA GLU A 115 -5.65 -0.09 -28.53
C GLU A 115 -4.82 0.68 -27.48
N CYS A 116 -4.46 0.03 -26.37
CA CYS A 116 -3.80 0.68 -25.23
C CYS A 116 -2.25 0.60 -25.27
N LEU A 117 -1.65 0.27 -26.43
CA LEU A 117 -0.20 0.20 -26.57
C LEU A 117 0.48 1.56 -26.34
N LYS A 118 -0.20 2.66 -26.63
CA LYS A 118 0.35 4.01 -26.42
C LYS A 118 0.49 4.32 -24.92
N GLU A 119 -0.51 3.98 -24.13
CA GLU A 119 -0.59 4.18 -22.69
C GLU A 119 0.39 3.24 -21.99
N GLY A 120 0.44 1.97 -22.41
CA GLY A 120 1.41 0.99 -21.90
C GLY A 120 2.85 1.48 -22.05
N ARG A 121 3.20 2.08 -23.20
CA ARG A 121 4.53 2.67 -23.41
C ARG A 121 4.82 3.84 -22.48
N ARG A 122 3.82 4.65 -22.11
CA ARG A 122 3.99 5.73 -21.12
C ARG A 122 4.31 5.16 -19.75
N VAL A 123 3.59 4.11 -19.34
CA VAL A 123 3.84 3.40 -18.07
C VAL A 123 5.27 2.85 -18.03
N THR A 124 5.69 2.10 -19.06
CA THR A 124 7.05 1.52 -19.12
C THR A 124 8.15 2.58 -19.08
N ARG A 125 7.96 3.70 -19.79
CA ARG A 125 8.92 4.83 -19.77
C ARG A 125 8.99 5.50 -18.40
N CYS A 126 7.86 5.68 -17.73
CA CYS A 126 7.82 6.25 -16.38
C CYS A 126 8.48 5.32 -15.35
N ALA A 127 8.18 4.02 -15.37
CA ALA A 127 8.84 3.05 -14.49
C ALA A 127 10.36 3.01 -14.72
N SER A 128 10.79 3.04 -15.98
CA SER A 128 12.21 3.06 -16.33
C SER A 128 12.93 4.33 -15.85
N SER A 129 12.26 5.49 -15.88
CA SER A 129 12.84 6.74 -15.38
C SER A 129 13.01 6.72 -13.85
N VAL A 130 12.03 6.21 -13.11
CA VAL A 130 12.13 6.04 -11.66
C VAL A 130 13.31 5.16 -11.27
N ILE A 131 13.47 4.00 -11.92
CA ILE A 131 14.57 3.08 -11.63
C ILE A 131 15.91 3.71 -12.00
N LYS A 132 15.97 4.45 -13.12
CA LYS A 132 17.18 5.19 -13.50
C LYS A 132 17.57 6.22 -12.44
N ASP A 133 16.61 6.99 -11.95
CA ASP A 133 16.84 8.02 -10.94
C ASP A 133 17.25 7.40 -9.59
N ILE A 134 16.67 6.27 -9.20
CA ILE A 134 17.11 5.53 -8.00
C ILE A 134 18.54 5.03 -8.16
N ASN A 135 18.90 4.51 -9.35
CA ASN A 135 20.26 4.04 -9.62
C ASN A 135 21.30 5.17 -9.63
N THR A 136 20.93 6.40 -9.97
CA THR A 136 21.86 7.54 -9.96
C THR A 136 22.04 8.14 -8.57
N HIS A 137 20.99 8.15 -7.74
CA HIS A 137 21.01 8.87 -6.46
C HIS A 137 21.13 7.97 -5.22
N CYS A 138 20.54 6.77 -5.24
CA CYS A 138 20.33 5.93 -4.05
C CYS A 138 20.73 4.46 -4.24
N LEU A 139 21.69 4.19 -5.12
CA LEU A 139 22.04 2.82 -5.53
C LEU A 139 22.46 1.94 -4.36
N ALA A 140 23.22 2.48 -3.40
CA ALA A 140 23.78 1.69 -2.28
C ALA A 140 22.68 1.21 -1.32
N GLU A 141 21.76 2.09 -0.94
CA GLU A 141 20.62 1.81 -0.08
C GLU A 141 19.62 0.92 -0.81
N PHE A 142 19.38 1.20 -2.09
CA PHE A 142 18.49 0.42 -2.93
C PHE A 142 18.97 -1.03 -3.05
N ARG A 143 20.28 -1.22 -3.27
CA ARG A 143 20.92 -2.54 -3.35
C ARG A 143 20.79 -3.34 -2.07
N LYS A 144 21.12 -2.74 -0.93
CA LYS A 144 20.96 -3.38 0.38
C LYS A 144 19.51 -3.80 0.65
N HIS A 145 18.53 -3.01 0.21
CA HIS A 145 17.13 -3.33 0.41
C HIS A 145 16.69 -4.51 -0.46
N TRP A 146 16.96 -4.50 -1.76
CA TRP A 146 16.50 -5.60 -2.62
C TRP A 146 17.31 -6.89 -2.41
N GLU A 147 18.59 -6.83 -2.04
CA GLU A 147 19.38 -8.02 -1.65
C GLU A 147 18.76 -8.71 -0.42
N CYS A 148 18.35 -7.94 0.59
CA CYS A 148 17.63 -8.48 1.74
C CYS A 148 16.30 -9.15 1.34
N LEU A 149 15.56 -8.55 0.39
CA LEU A 149 14.29 -9.13 -0.08
C LEU A 149 14.50 -10.46 -0.78
N GLU A 150 15.53 -10.57 -1.61
CA GLU A 150 15.86 -11.79 -2.34
C GLU A 150 16.14 -12.96 -1.38
N ASP A 151 16.87 -12.70 -0.28
CA ASP A 151 17.20 -13.70 0.74
C ASP A 151 16.04 -14.07 1.68
N ARG A 152 14.90 -13.37 1.58
CA ARG A 152 13.77 -13.45 2.53
C ARG A 152 12.43 -13.66 1.84
N ASN A 153 12.43 -14.38 0.72
CA ASN A 153 11.21 -14.74 -0.02
C ASN A 153 10.33 -13.51 -0.37
N HIS A 154 10.99 -12.38 -0.66
CA HIS A 154 10.36 -11.09 -0.98
C HIS A 154 9.39 -10.56 0.10
N GLN A 155 9.58 -10.95 1.36
CA GLN A 155 8.77 -10.48 2.48
C GLN A 155 9.24 -9.11 2.99
N LEU A 156 8.47 -8.06 2.68
CA LEU A 156 8.82 -6.67 3.04
C LEU A 156 9.05 -6.42 4.54
N TRP A 157 8.37 -7.17 5.42
CA TRP A 157 8.52 -6.98 6.87
C TRP A 157 9.85 -7.49 7.43
N GLN A 158 10.60 -8.30 6.67
CA GLN A 158 11.92 -8.80 7.06
C GLN A 158 13.02 -7.75 6.87
N CYS A 159 12.80 -6.76 6.00
CA CYS A 159 13.83 -5.83 5.52
C CYS A 159 13.60 -4.36 5.90
N ARG A 160 12.78 -4.09 6.94
CA ARG A 160 12.42 -2.72 7.35
C ARG A 160 13.62 -1.80 7.61
N PRO A 161 14.72 -2.23 8.27
CA PRO A 161 15.88 -1.37 8.48
C PRO A 161 16.52 -0.84 7.18
N ALA A 162 16.62 -1.70 6.16
CA ALA A 162 17.12 -1.31 4.85
C ALA A 162 16.12 -0.41 4.11
N GLU A 163 14.82 -0.71 4.25
CA GLU A 163 13.74 0.09 3.69
C GLU A 163 13.73 1.54 4.22
N TRP A 164 13.95 1.74 5.52
CA TRP A 164 13.95 3.09 6.11
C TRP A 164 15.07 3.97 5.54
N LYS A 165 16.25 3.39 5.34
CA LYS A 165 17.40 4.09 4.73
C LYS A 165 17.14 4.44 3.27
N LEU A 166 16.52 3.52 2.53
CA LEU A 166 16.10 3.77 1.15
C LEU A 166 15.04 4.88 1.07
N ASN A 167 14.00 4.80 1.90
CA ASN A 167 12.92 5.80 1.93
C ASN A 167 13.47 7.20 2.21
N LYS A 168 14.42 7.32 3.15
CA LYS A 168 15.11 8.58 3.43
C LYS A 168 15.84 9.11 2.19
N CYS A 169 16.72 8.30 1.57
CA CYS A 169 17.49 8.73 0.40
C CYS A 169 16.58 9.17 -0.77
N VAL A 170 15.51 8.42 -1.02
CA VAL A 170 14.57 8.72 -2.11
C VAL A 170 13.77 9.98 -1.81
N TYR A 171 13.36 10.20 -0.56
CA TYR A 171 12.70 11.45 -0.17
C TYR A 171 13.64 12.65 -0.29
N ASP A 172 14.90 12.52 0.14
CA ASP A 172 15.87 13.61 0.13
C ASP A 172 16.19 14.06 -1.31
N ASN A 173 16.43 13.11 -2.22
CA ASN A 173 16.86 13.40 -3.58
C ASN A 173 15.71 13.54 -4.60
N LEU A 174 14.70 12.67 -4.52
CA LEU A 174 13.63 12.56 -5.53
C LEU A 174 12.30 13.11 -5.04
N LYS A 175 12.18 13.46 -3.75
CA LYS A 175 10.94 13.96 -3.13
C LYS A 175 9.75 13.02 -3.31
N LEU A 176 10.02 11.71 -3.45
CA LEU A 176 9.01 10.67 -3.53
C LEU A 176 8.82 10.03 -2.16
N GLU A 177 7.57 9.83 -1.76
CA GLU A 177 7.21 9.24 -0.48
C GLU A 177 6.44 7.95 -0.69
N LYS A 178 6.72 6.96 0.16
CA LYS A 178 5.93 5.73 0.25
C LYS A 178 4.66 5.99 1.07
N LYS A 179 3.54 6.21 0.39
CA LYS A 179 2.21 6.30 1.02
C LYS A 179 1.40 5.04 0.77
N ILE A 180 0.77 4.51 1.82
CA ILE A 180 -0.23 3.45 1.68
C ILE A 180 -1.60 4.12 1.54
N PRO A 181 -2.33 3.92 0.43
CA PRO A 181 -3.67 4.47 0.29
C PRO A 181 -4.65 3.85 1.30
N ASP A 182 -5.74 4.56 1.60
CA ASP A 182 -6.87 4.08 2.42
C ASP A 182 -6.53 3.67 3.85
N GLN A 183 -5.44 4.20 4.40
CA GLN A 183 -5.07 3.92 5.77
C GLN A 183 -5.92 4.73 6.78
N PRO A 184 -6.51 4.11 7.82
CA PRO A 184 -7.26 4.84 8.83
C PRO A 184 -6.33 5.70 9.70
N THR A 185 -6.70 6.97 9.89
CA THR A 185 -5.94 8.01 10.60
C THR A 185 -5.58 7.62 12.04
N ASN A 186 -6.36 6.75 12.67
CA ASN A 186 -6.13 6.29 14.04
C ASN A 186 -5.06 5.18 14.16
N SER A 187 -4.44 4.76 13.05
CA SER A 187 -3.50 3.64 13.04
C SER A 187 -2.15 4.02 12.44
N THR A 188 -1.07 3.50 13.02
CA THR A 188 0.28 3.66 12.44
C THR A 188 0.49 2.70 11.27
N PRO A 189 1.05 3.18 10.15
CA PRO A 189 1.29 2.33 8.98
C PRO A 189 2.23 1.19 9.33
N VAL A 190 2.00 -0.01 8.79
CA VAL A 190 2.81 -1.19 9.12
C VAL A 190 4.31 -0.99 8.86
N HIS A 191 4.66 -0.21 7.84
CA HIS A 191 6.05 0.09 7.48
C HIS A 191 6.73 1.08 8.44
N LEU A 192 5.95 1.84 9.22
CA LEU A 192 6.43 2.76 10.24
C LEU A 192 6.45 2.17 11.66
N ARG A 193 5.95 0.94 11.84
CA ARG A 193 5.94 0.31 13.15
C ARG A 193 7.37 -0.05 13.59
N PRO A 194 7.77 0.29 14.83
CA PRO A 194 9.11 0.02 15.34
C PRO A 194 9.38 -1.47 15.60
N LYS A 195 8.31 -2.28 15.74
CA LYS A 195 8.39 -3.74 15.95
C LYS A 195 7.53 -4.45 14.93
N GLN A 196 8.06 -5.52 14.34
CA GLN A 196 7.37 -6.38 13.39
C GLN A 196 7.19 -7.77 14.02
N ILE A 197 5.94 -8.21 14.17
CA ILE A 197 5.62 -9.50 14.84
C ILE A 197 5.96 -10.73 13.99
N PHE A 198 6.04 -10.57 12.67
CA PHE A 198 6.31 -11.64 11.70
C PHE A 198 7.75 -11.63 11.18
N ALA A 199 8.61 -10.74 11.69
CA ALA A 199 10.00 -10.69 11.27
C ALA A 199 10.80 -11.79 11.98
N ASP A 200 11.63 -12.49 11.22
CA ASP A 200 12.51 -13.56 11.70
C ASP A 200 13.57 -12.99 12.65
N VAL A 201 14.04 -11.77 12.33
CA VAL A 201 15.02 -11.02 13.11
C VAL A 201 14.34 -9.83 13.79
N ARG A 202 14.62 -9.65 15.08
CA ARG A 202 14.17 -8.46 15.82
C ARG A 202 15.01 -7.26 15.41
N ILE A 203 14.34 -6.13 15.18
CA ILE A 203 15.00 -4.85 14.91
C ILE A 203 15.72 -4.39 16.17
N GLY A 204 17.04 -4.28 16.08
CA GLY A 204 17.91 -3.84 17.17
C GLY A 204 18.08 -2.31 17.20
N PRO A 205 18.67 -1.76 18.28
CA PRO A 205 18.96 -0.32 18.38
C PRO A 205 19.89 0.22 17.28
N GLY A 206 20.75 -0.63 16.69
CA GLY A 206 21.70 -0.26 15.63
C GLY A 206 21.11 -0.23 14.21
N ASP A 207 19.88 -0.72 14.03
CA ASP A 207 19.26 -0.87 12.70
C ASP A 207 18.63 0.43 12.18
N GLY A 208 18.47 1.43 13.05
CA GLY A 208 17.87 2.73 12.75
C GLY A 208 16.43 2.84 13.23
N LYS A 209 15.79 3.97 12.91
CA LYS A 209 14.38 4.25 13.23
C LYS A 209 13.57 4.35 11.93
N PRO A 210 12.25 4.11 11.98
CA PRO A 210 11.36 4.38 10.87
C PRO A 210 11.49 5.82 10.38
N PHE A 211 11.61 6.00 9.06
CA PHE A 211 11.65 7.32 8.44
C PHE A 211 10.23 7.86 8.23
N VAL A 212 9.96 9.06 8.74
CA VAL A 212 8.72 9.82 8.52
C VAL A 212 9.10 11.20 8.00
N PRO A 213 8.65 11.60 6.79
CA PRO A 213 8.99 12.91 6.25
C PRO A 213 8.42 14.03 7.14
N GLY A 214 9.27 14.99 7.48
CA GLY A 214 8.91 16.14 8.32
C GLY A 214 9.03 15.94 9.84
N GLN A 215 9.51 14.78 10.32
CA GLN A 215 9.77 14.54 11.76
C GLN A 215 11.28 14.52 12.11
N GLU A 216 12.12 15.17 11.31
CA GLU A 216 13.58 14.96 11.38
C GLU A 216 14.27 15.50 12.66
N ASP A 217 13.62 16.32 13.49
CA ASP A 217 14.31 17.05 14.59
C ASP A 217 13.84 16.73 16.03
N ALA A 218 12.99 15.73 16.28
CA ALA A 218 12.44 15.52 17.63
C ALA A 218 13.30 14.65 18.58
N GLN A 219 14.45 14.13 18.13
CA GLN A 219 15.27 13.21 18.94
C GLN A 219 16.77 13.42 18.70
N GLN A 220 17.31 14.51 19.24
CA GLN A 220 18.68 14.54 19.80
C GLN A 220 18.57 14.48 21.32
#